data_AF-A0A497QB42-F1
#
_entry.id   AF-A0A497QB42-F1
#
_cell.length_a   1.000
_cell.length_b   1.000
_cell.length_c   1.000
_cell.angle_alpha   90.00
_cell.angle_beta   90.00
_cell.angle_gamma   90.00
#
_symmetry.space_group_name_H-M   'P 1'
#
loop_
_entity.id
_entity.type
_entity.pdbx_description
1 polymer ?
#
loop_
_entity_poly.entity_id
_entity_poly.type
_entity_poly.pdbx_seq_one_letter_code
_entity_poly.pdbx_strand_id
1 'polypeptide(L)'
;MSATIDRKEFDDLNFQIWRVKDDDSGRWRDEIYLTGDDDALRTLSDSLQSLLDVFQVYGKGTKRYRCNPPKDLNLENYGQEHGVQIQWLDMLVVRIGFDAMDDEPFILNDFVVELSVNPSTLKRFIDRTRAYLGSTDRYTHGTEAVCGLRFSPDWSGTE
;
A
#
# COMPACT_ATOMS: atom_id res chain seq x y z
N MET A 1 26.88 27.49 12.06
CA MET A 1 25.62 27.02 12.69
C MET A 1 25.00 26.04 11.72
N SER A 2 24.86 24.78 12.14
CA SER A 2 24.62 23.63 11.28
C SER A 2 23.30 23.73 10.52
N ALA A 3 23.38 23.43 9.22
CA ALA A 3 22.24 23.08 8.40
C ALA A 3 21.68 21.75 8.91
N THR A 4 20.58 21.80 9.66
CA THR A 4 19.75 20.62 9.91
C THR A 4 18.97 20.36 8.62
N ILE A 5 19.66 19.79 7.63
CA ILE A 5 19.00 19.19 6.47
C ILE A 5 18.30 17.97 7.04
N ASP A 6 16.98 18.08 7.09
CA ASP A 6 15.97 17.08 7.38
C ASP A 6 16.18 15.88 6.43
N ARG A 7 17.14 15.02 6.76
CA ARG A 7 17.31 13.70 6.14
C ARG A 7 16.09 12.90 6.56
N LYS A 8 15.04 12.95 5.74
CA LYS A 8 14.02 11.90 5.70
C LYS A 8 14.69 10.62 5.20
N GLU A 9 15.39 9.95 6.11
CA GLU A 9 15.80 8.55 6.00
C GLU A 9 14.52 7.72 5.92
N PHE A 10 13.96 7.60 4.73
CA PHE A 10 13.14 6.46 4.39
C PHE A 10 13.99 5.63 3.45
N ASP A 11 14.77 4.72 4.06
CA ASP A 11 15.35 3.60 3.34
C ASP A 11 14.25 2.96 2.49
N ASP A 12 14.54 2.74 1.22
CA ASP A 12 13.66 2.11 0.24
C ASP A 12 12.98 0.89 0.85
N LEU A 13 11.76 1.06 1.36
CA LEU A 13 11.00 -0.05 1.89
C LEU A 13 10.65 -0.97 0.72
N ASN A 14 11.00 -2.25 0.83
CA ASN A 14 10.69 -3.28 -0.17
C ASN A 14 9.21 -3.67 -0.15
N PHE A 15 8.30 -2.71 -0.04
CA PHE A 15 6.89 -2.93 -0.33
C PHE A 15 6.55 -2.30 -1.68
N GLN A 16 5.64 -2.92 -2.39
CA GLN A 16 5.23 -2.51 -3.71
C GLN A 16 3.72 -2.42 -3.78
N ILE A 17 3.26 -1.54 -4.68
CA ILE A 17 1.85 -1.37 -4.98
C ILE A 17 1.67 -1.42 -6.48
N TRP A 18 0.67 -2.18 -6.93
CA TRP A 18 0.38 -2.30 -8.35
C TRP A 18 -1.11 -2.48 -8.59
N ARG A 19 -1.51 -2.22 -9.83
CA ARG A 19 -2.84 -2.52 -10.35
C ARG A 19 -2.74 -3.38 -11.60
N VAL A 20 -3.82 -4.08 -11.90
CA VAL A 20 -3.91 -5.03 -13.00
C VAL A 20 -4.98 -4.56 -13.98
N LYS A 21 -4.65 -4.56 -15.26
CA LYS A 21 -5.59 -4.39 -16.36
C LYS A 21 -5.79 -5.73 -17.03
N ASP A 22 -7.03 -6.07 -17.29
CA ASP A 22 -7.39 -7.26 -18.05
C ASP A 22 -7.32 -6.91 -19.55
N ASP A 23 -6.56 -7.70 -20.34
CA ASP A 23 -6.36 -7.40 -21.75
C ASP A 23 -7.62 -7.65 -22.59
N ASP A 24 -8.39 -8.69 -22.25
CA ASP A 24 -9.61 -9.08 -22.98
C ASP A 24 -10.69 -7.99 -22.89
N SER A 25 -10.91 -7.45 -21.70
CA SER A 25 -11.90 -6.38 -21.46
C SER A 25 -11.32 -4.98 -21.66
N GLY A 26 -10.00 -4.84 -21.64
CA GLY A 26 -9.30 -3.56 -21.65
C GLY A 26 -9.55 -2.70 -20.41
N ARG A 27 -10.09 -3.27 -19.32
CA ARG A 27 -10.46 -2.54 -18.09
C ARG A 27 -9.44 -2.76 -16.99
N TRP A 28 -9.17 -1.69 -16.24
CA TRP A 28 -8.47 -1.80 -14.97
C TRP A 28 -9.37 -2.49 -13.95
N ARG A 29 -8.81 -3.41 -13.17
CA ARG A 29 -9.48 -3.95 -11.99
C ARG A 29 -9.67 -2.83 -10.96
N ASP A 30 -10.73 -2.94 -10.16
CA ASP A 30 -11.06 -1.95 -9.14
C ASP A 30 -10.12 -2.06 -7.92
N GLU A 31 -9.46 -3.20 -7.77
CA GLU A 31 -8.50 -3.44 -6.69
C GLU A 31 -7.08 -2.95 -7.01
N ILE A 32 -6.43 -2.46 -5.97
CA ILE A 32 -4.99 -2.21 -5.93
C ILE A 32 -4.37 -3.19 -4.94
N TYR A 33 -3.22 -3.73 -5.29
CA TYR A 33 -2.54 -4.75 -4.51
C TYR A 33 -1.33 -4.18 -3.80
N LEU A 34 -1.09 -4.66 -2.58
CA LEU A 34 0.05 -4.37 -1.72
C LEU A 34 0.79 -5.68 -1.42
N THR A 35 2.09 -5.69 -1.65
CA THR A 35 3.02 -6.75 -1.23
C THR A 35 4.25 -6.13 -0.62
N GLY A 36 5.01 -6.93 0.11
CA GLY A 36 6.30 -6.58 0.65
C GLY A 36 6.84 -7.71 1.51
N ASP A 37 8.13 -7.67 1.78
CA ASP A 37 8.72 -8.55 2.79
C ASP A 37 8.21 -8.19 4.21
N ASP A 38 8.45 -9.11 5.14
CA ASP A 38 7.96 -8.96 6.52
C ASP A 38 8.51 -7.70 7.20
N ASP A 39 9.72 -7.27 6.85
CA ASP A 39 10.36 -6.08 7.44
C ASP A 39 9.77 -4.78 6.87
N ALA A 40 9.48 -4.74 5.58
CA ALA A 40 8.81 -3.62 4.92
C ALA A 40 7.38 -3.44 5.45
N LEU A 41 6.63 -4.53 5.59
CA LEU A 41 5.27 -4.50 6.15
C LEU A 41 5.26 -4.16 7.64
N ARG A 42 6.25 -4.63 8.42
CA ARG A 42 6.42 -4.22 9.82
C ARG A 42 6.69 -2.72 9.93
N THR A 43 7.62 -2.21 9.11
CA THR A 43 7.95 -0.78 9.09
C THR A 43 6.77 0.09 8.65
N LEU A 44 5.99 -0.37 7.67
CA LEU A 44 4.74 0.26 7.28
C LEU A 44 3.77 0.34 8.46
N SER A 45 3.52 -0.80 9.13
CA SER A 45 2.64 -0.86 10.30
C SER A 45 3.08 0.09 11.41
N ASP A 46 4.36 0.13 11.76
CA ASP A 46 4.87 0.98 12.83
C ASP A 46 4.82 2.46 12.45
N SER A 47 5.10 2.78 11.18
CA SER A 47 4.97 4.14 10.66
C SER A 47 3.50 4.61 10.68
N LEU A 48 2.55 3.74 10.33
CA LEU A 48 1.12 4.02 10.43
C LEU A 48 0.63 4.13 11.89
N GLN A 49 1.20 3.34 12.81
CA GLN A 49 0.94 3.49 14.24
C GLN A 49 1.36 4.89 14.72
N SER A 50 2.54 5.38 14.31
CA SER A 50 2.97 6.74 14.63
C SER A 50 2.02 7.82 14.06
N LEU A 51 1.33 7.51 12.96
CA LEU A 51 0.36 8.43 12.37
C LEU A 51 -0.92 8.51 13.22
N LEU A 52 -1.36 7.41 13.85
CA LEU A 52 -2.44 7.44 14.84
C LEU A 52 -2.07 8.30 16.05
N ASP A 53 -0.83 8.18 16.54
CA ASP A 53 -0.37 8.96 17.69
C ASP A 53 -0.35 10.46 17.37
N VAL A 54 0.12 10.83 16.16
CA VAL A 54 0.05 12.21 15.64
C VAL A 54 -1.39 12.70 15.57
N PHE A 55 -2.32 11.86 15.11
CA PHE A 55 -3.74 12.22 15.05
C PHE A 55 -4.33 12.52 16.42
N GLN A 56 -3.98 11.74 17.47
CA GLN A 56 -4.48 11.98 18.82
C GLN A 56 -4.08 13.36 19.37
N VAL A 57 -2.92 13.89 18.94
CA VAL A 57 -2.42 15.19 19.39
C VAL A 57 -2.95 16.34 18.52
N TYR A 58 -3.00 16.16 17.19
CA TYR A 58 -3.22 17.26 16.24
C TYR A 58 -4.53 17.16 15.44
N GLY A 59 -5.26 16.06 15.56
CA GLY A 59 -6.52 15.80 14.85
C GLY A 59 -6.40 15.53 13.35
N LYS A 60 -5.17 15.48 12.82
CA LYS A 60 -4.87 15.12 11.42
C LYS A 60 -3.41 14.72 11.25
N GLY A 61 -3.11 14.04 10.15
CA GLY A 61 -1.74 13.68 9.80
C GLY A 61 -1.60 13.15 8.37
N THR A 62 -0.36 13.07 7.89
CA THR A 62 -0.05 12.47 6.58
C THR A 62 1.28 11.74 6.61
N LYS A 63 1.29 10.51 6.09
CA LYS A 63 2.50 9.77 5.75
C LYS A 63 2.55 9.53 4.25
N ARG A 64 3.77 9.53 3.70
CA ARG A 64 4.03 9.23 2.29
C ARG A 64 5.09 8.15 2.24
N TYR A 65 4.87 7.17 1.40
CA TYR A 65 5.76 6.04 1.24
C TYR A 65 6.07 5.89 -0.23
N ARG A 66 7.36 5.84 -0.56
CA ARG A 66 7.80 5.53 -1.92
C ARG A 66 7.65 4.04 -2.15
N CYS A 67 7.05 3.68 -3.27
CA CYS A 67 6.96 2.32 -3.74
C CYS A 67 7.97 2.16 -4.87
N ASN A 68 8.80 1.13 -4.82
CA ASN A 68 9.80 0.90 -5.87
C ASN A 68 9.47 -0.39 -6.62
N PRO A 69 9.37 -0.35 -7.97
CA PRO A 69 9.18 -1.57 -8.74
C PRO A 69 10.39 -2.50 -8.58
N PRO A 70 10.19 -3.82 -8.59
CA PRO A 70 11.29 -4.79 -8.53
C PRO A 70 12.18 -4.65 -9.77
N LYS A 71 13.50 -4.60 -9.56
CA LYS A 71 14.49 -4.36 -10.64
C LYS A 71 14.66 -5.56 -11.57
N ASP A 72 14.41 -6.77 -11.07
CA ASP A 72 14.75 -8.02 -11.76
C ASP A 72 13.54 -8.69 -12.44
N LEU A 73 12.42 -7.96 -12.57
CA LEU A 73 11.18 -8.52 -13.09
C LEU A 73 10.85 -8.02 -14.49
N ASN A 74 10.73 -8.95 -15.44
CA ASN A 74 10.16 -8.69 -16.76
C ASN A 74 8.62 -8.81 -16.73
N LEU A 75 7.96 -7.68 -16.54
CA LEU A 75 6.50 -7.59 -16.51
C LEU A 75 5.84 -7.81 -17.86
N GLU A 76 6.54 -7.49 -18.95
CA GLU A 76 5.98 -7.63 -20.30
C GLU A 76 5.76 -9.11 -20.62
N ASN A 77 6.75 -9.95 -20.31
CA ASN A 77 6.61 -11.40 -20.48
C ASN A 77 5.50 -11.97 -19.59
N TYR A 78 5.48 -11.59 -18.31
CA TYR A 78 4.44 -12.06 -17.38
C TYR A 78 3.04 -11.65 -17.83
N GLY A 79 2.88 -10.38 -18.21
CA GLY A 79 1.60 -9.86 -18.67
C GLY A 79 1.08 -10.60 -19.91
N GLN A 80 1.96 -10.89 -20.86
CA GLN A 80 1.62 -11.67 -22.06
C GLN A 80 1.22 -13.11 -21.75
N GLU A 81 1.92 -13.78 -20.83
CA GLU A 81 1.61 -15.17 -20.43
C GLU A 81 0.24 -15.28 -19.74
N HIS A 82 -0.18 -14.23 -19.04
CA HIS A 82 -1.38 -14.23 -18.21
C HIS A 82 -2.54 -13.36 -18.75
N GLY A 83 -2.38 -12.73 -19.93
CA GLY A 83 -3.41 -11.88 -20.54
C GLY A 83 -3.73 -10.62 -19.73
N VAL A 84 -2.73 -10.03 -19.08
CA VAL A 84 -2.89 -8.86 -18.20
C VAL A 84 -1.80 -7.81 -18.42
N GLN A 85 -2.09 -6.56 -18.09
CA GLN A 85 -1.09 -5.51 -17.94
C GLN A 85 -0.94 -5.13 -16.47
N ILE A 86 0.29 -5.16 -15.97
CA ILE A 86 0.63 -4.75 -14.61
C ILE A 86 1.19 -3.33 -14.65
N GLN A 87 0.68 -2.46 -13.79
CA GLN A 87 1.25 -1.13 -13.57
C GLN A 87 1.62 -0.96 -12.11
N TRP A 88 2.92 -0.75 -11.86
CA TRP A 88 3.44 -0.33 -10.57
C TRP A 88 3.06 1.12 -10.28
N LEU A 89 2.79 1.39 -9.02
CA LEU A 89 2.50 2.71 -8.50
C LEU A 89 3.75 3.20 -7.75
N ASP A 90 4.05 4.48 -7.86
CA ASP A 90 5.27 5.10 -7.35
C ASP A 90 5.16 5.48 -5.87
N MET A 91 3.94 5.68 -5.37
CA MET A 91 3.73 6.24 -4.04
C MET A 91 2.41 5.81 -3.41
N LEU A 92 2.46 5.55 -2.10
CA LEU A 92 1.32 5.48 -1.21
C LEU A 92 1.28 6.73 -0.31
N VAL A 93 0.15 7.42 -0.28
CA VAL A 93 -0.10 8.54 0.63
C VAL A 93 -1.23 8.17 1.55
N VAL A 94 -0.99 8.17 2.86
CA VAL A 94 -2.03 7.91 3.87
C VAL A 94 -2.29 9.19 4.65
N ARG A 95 -3.52 9.68 4.59
CA ARG A 95 -3.99 10.88 5.27
C ARG A 95 -5.01 10.47 6.33
N ILE A 96 -4.77 10.87 7.56
CA ILE A 96 -5.73 10.66 8.65
C ILE A 96 -6.41 11.98 9.01
N GLY A 97 -7.73 11.96 9.16
CA GLY A 97 -8.56 13.13 9.48
C GLY A 97 -9.90 12.73 10.09
N PHE A 98 -10.56 13.69 10.76
CA PHE A 98 -11.92 13.50 11.29
C PHE A 98 -13.01 13.59 10.21
N ASP A 99 -12.66 14.19 9.06
CA ASP A 99 -13.50 14.40 7.90
C ASP A 99 -13.54 13.19 6.94
N ALA A 100 -12.60 12.25 7.09
CA ALA A 100 -12.57 11.03 6.31
C ALA A 100 -13.72 10.08 6.72
N MET A 101 -14.41 9.54 5.72
CA MET A 101 -15.48 8.56 5.96
C MET A 101 -14.90 7.19 6.33
N ASP A 102 -15.72 6.35 6.98
CA ASP A 102 -15.40 4.93 7.12
C ASP A 102 -15.24 4.32 5.73
N ASP A 103 -14.10 3.63 5.52
CA ASP A 103 -13.80 2.90 4.29
C ASP A 103 -13.95 3.71 2.99
N GLU A 104 -13.62 5.00 3.05
CA GLU A 104 -13.56 5.84 1.86
C GLU A 104 -12.64 5.20 0.79
N PRO A 105 -13.09 5.06 -0.47
CA PRO A 105 -12.27 4.49 -1.53
C PRO A 105 -10.96 5.27 -1.71
N PHE A 106 -9.90 4.57 -2.12
CA PHE A 106 -8.67 5.25 -2.51
C PHE A 106 -8.91 6.19 -3.71
N ILE A 107 -8.08 7.22 -3.80
CA ILE A 107 -7.98 8.08 -4.99
C ILE A 107 -6.70 7.70 -5.73
N LEU A 108 -6.81 7.44 -7.03
CA LEU A 108 -5.66 7.17 -7.90
C LEU A 108 -5.37 8.40 -8.77
N ASN A 109 -4.22 9.03 -8.53
CA ASN A 109 -3.72 10.16 -9.30
C ASN A 109 -2.42 9.75 -9.99
N ASP A 110 -2.48 9.50 -11.30
CA ASP A 110 -1.38 8.93 -12.09
C ASP A 110 -0.83 7.63 -11.47
N PHE A 111 0.34 7.69 -10.85
CA PHE A 111 1.04 6.58 -10.19
C PHE A 111 0.98 6.67 -8.66
N VAL A 112 0.11 7.52 -8.11
CA VAL A 112 0.00 7.77 -6.66
C VAL A 112 -1.34 7.27 -6.15
N VAL A 113 -1.30 6.41 -5.12
CA VAL A 113 -2.47 5.98 -4.36
C VAL A 113 -2.62 6.86 -3.14
N GLU A 114 -3.76 7.51 -2.99
CA GLU A 114 -4.10 8.29 -1.80
C GLU A 114 -5.22 7.63 -1.02
N LEU A 115 -4.97 7.38 0.27
CA LEU A 115 -5.94 6.89 1.23
C LEU A 115 -6.31 8.02 2.19
N SER A 116 -7.58 8.42 2.18
CA SER A 116 -8.18 9.23 3.24
C SER A 116 -8.83 8.29 4.24
N VAL A 117 -8.30 8.22 5.45
CA VAL A 117 -8.76 7.27 6.48
C VAL A 117 -9.11 8.00 7.76
N ASN A 118 -10.13 7.51 8.44
CA ASN A 118 -10.35 7.87 9.83
C ASN A 118 -9.51 6.96 10.76
N PRO A 119 -9.48 7.24 12.08
CA PRO A 119 -8.68 6.47 13.03
C PRO A 119 -9.05 4.98 13.12
N SER A 120 -10.34 4.66 12.98
CA SER A 120 -10.85 3.29 13.04
C SER A 120 -10.36 2.48 11.84
N THR A 121 -10.47 3.05 10.63
CA THR A 121 -9.96 2.44 9.39
C THR A 121 -8.44 2.28 9.43
N LEU A 122 -7.71 3.29 9.90
CA LEU A 122 -6.25 3.20 10.03
C LEU A 122 -5.82 2.12 11.03
N LYS A 123 -6.51 2.03 12.17
CA LYS A 123 -6.28 0.96 13.15
C LYS A 123 -6.54 -0.43 12.56
N ARG A 124 -7.63 -0.58 11.79
CA ARG A 124 -7.95 -1.84 11.10
C ARG A 124 -6.86 -2.24 10.12
N PHE A 125 -6.28 -1.29 9.38
CA PHE A 125 -5.14 -1.57 8.51
C PHE A 125 -3.97 -2.10 9.33
N ILE A 126 -3.55 -1.39 10.38
CA ILE A 126 -2.44 -1.80 11.25
C ILE A 126 -2.64 -3.21 11.82
N ASP A 127 -3.83 -3.49 12.36
CA ASP A 127 -4.15 -4.78 12.96
C ASP A 127 -4.10 -5.91 11.93
N ARG A 128 -4.59 -5.68 10.70
CA ARG A 128 -4.48 -6.65 9.59
C ARG A 128 -3.04 -6.86 9.15
N THR A 129 -2.25 -5.81 9.00
CA THR A 129 -0.82 -5.94 8.67
C THR A 129 -0.07 -6.75 9.73
N ARG A 130 -0.34 -6.50 11.02
CA ARG A 130 0.26 -7.28 12.12
C ARG A 130 -0.18 -8.74 12.13
N ALA A 131 -1.46 -9.00 11.84
CA ALA A 131 -1.99 -10.34 11.74
C ALA A 131 -1.36 -11.11 10.55
N TYR A 132 -1.12 -10.46 9.41
CA TYR A 132 -0.35 -11.05 8.31
C TYR A 132 1.03 -11.53 8.77
N LEU A 133 1.76 -10.63 9.45
CA LEU A 133 3.13 -10.88 9.91
C LEU A 133 3.22 -11.96 10.99
N GLY A 134 2.17 -12.13 11.79
CA GLY A 134 2.12 -13.11 12.88
C GLY A 134 1.54 -14.47 12.50
N SER A 135 0.98 -14.61 11.29
CA SER A 135 0.34 -15.83 10.84
C SER A 135 1.33 -16.77 10.15
N THR A 136 1.26 -18.06 10.48
CA THR A 136 1.94 -19.10 9.68
C THR A 136 1.29 -19.28 8.31
N ASP A 137 0.00 -18.96 8.21
CA ASP A 137 -0.74 -18.89 6.96
C ASP A 137 -0.62 -17.47 6.42
N ARG A 138 0.30 -17.25 5.48
CA ARG A 138 0.37 -15.97 4.75
C ARG A 138 -0.99 -15.72 4.09
N TYR A 139 -1.50 -14.49 4.17
CA TYR A 139 -2.77 -14.12 3.53
C TYR A 139 -2.82 -14.59 2.06
N THR A 140 -3.98 -15.10 1.66
CA THR A 140 -4.22 -15.45 0.25
C THR A 140 -4.29 -14.18 -0.60
N HIS A 141 -4.03 -14.35 -1.89
CA HIS A 141 -4.20 -13.27 -2.85
C HIS A 141 -5.58 -12.60 -2.72
N GLY A 142 -5.62 -11.27 -2.79
CA GLY A 142 -6.88 -10.51 -2.74
C GLY A 142 -7.46 -10.32 -1.32
N THR A 143 -6.75 -10.76 -0.27
CA THR A 143 -7.17 -10.51 1.12
C THR A 143 -7.31 -9.01 1.36
N GLU A 144 -8.43 -8.57 1.94
CA GLU A 144 -8.68 -7.15 2.17
C GLU A 144 -7.67 -6.53 3.15
N ALA A 145 -7.04 -5.42 2.75
CA ALA A 145 -6.33 -4.53 3.66
C ALA A 145 -7.31 -3.46 4.18
N VAL A 146 -7.53 -2.38 3.44
CA VAL A 146 -8.51 -1.30 3.71
C VAL A 146 -8.78 -0.47 2.45
N CYS A 147 -9.92 0.23 2.37
CA CYS A 147 -10.18 1.26 1.35
C CYS A 147 -10.03 0.80 -0.11
N GLY A 148 -10.25 -0.49 -0.40
CA GLY A 148 -10.04 -1.09 -1.73
C GLY A 148 -8.62 -1.63 -1.98
N LEU A 149 -7.67 -1.37 -1.07
CA LEU A 149 -6.36 -1.99 -1.08
C LEU A 149 -6.46 -3.46 -0.62
N ARG A 150 -5.78 -4.34 -1.34
CA ARG A 150 -5.72 -5.78 -1.06
C ARG A 150 -4.29 -6.21 -0.79
N PHE A 151 -4.07 -7.09 0.18
CA PHE A 151 -2.81 -7.81 0.33
C PHE A 151 -2.66 -8.85 -0.76
N SER A 152 -1.42 -9.05 -1.18
CA SER A 152 -1.05 -10.15 -2.05
C SER A 152 0.32 -10.72 -1.62
N PRO A 153 0.43 -12.03 -1.41
CA PRO A 153 1.68 -12.66 -0.99
C PRO A 153 2.75 -12.64 -2.09
N ASP A 154 2.30 -12.52 -3.33
CA ASP A 154 3.12 -12.40 -4.53
C ASP A 154 2.53 -11.33 -5.47
N TRP A 155 3.18 -11.16 -6.60
CA TRP A 155 2.86 -10.19 -7.63
C TRP A 155 2.03 -10.82 -8.73
N SER A 156 1.94 -12.16 -8.73
CA SER A 156 1.30 -12.91 -9.80
C SER A 156 -0.20 -12.64 -9.82
N GLY A 157 -0.78 -12.36 -8.65
CA GLY A 157 -2.19 -12.07 -8.53
C GLY A 157 -3.09 -13.14 -9.12
N THR A 158 -2.55 -14.35 -9.12
CA THR A 158 -3.11 -15.56 -9.68
C THR A 158 -3.41 -16.49 -8.52
N GLU A 159 -4.71 -16.74 -8.33
CA GLU A 159 -5.15 -18.09 -7.95
C GLU A 159 -5.12 -18.99 -9.19
#